data_AF-G9K5C3-F1
#
_entry.id   AF-G9K5C3-F1
#
_cell.length_a   1.000
_cell.length_b   1.000
_cell.length_c   1.000
_cell.angle_alpha   90.00
_cell.angle_beta   90.00
_cell.angle_gamma   90.00
#
_symmetry.space_group_name_H-M   'P 1'
#
loop_
_entity.id
_entity.type
_entity.pdbx_description
1 polymer ?
#
loop_
_entity_poly.entity_id
_entity_poly.type
_entity_poly.pdbx_seq_one_letter_code
_entity_poly.pdbx_strand_id
1 'polypeptide(L)'
;DTKNNMIYKISICGNVDVAHCGPLSAICMYDLKTSTYHSVGDSSSKTVTRSLLEFNTTESCKQSPNHRIQSSITFLCGKTLGTPEFVTATDCVHYFEWRTTAACKKETFKANKEVPCYAFDGELKKHDLNPLIKISGAYLVDDSDPDTSLFINVCRDID
;
A
#
# COMPACT_ATOMS: atom_id res chain seq x y z
N ASP A 1 2.42 -11.26 0.76
CA ASP A 1 1.95 -12.59 0.33
C ASP A 1 2.13 -13.57 1.49
N THR A 2 1.04 -13.89 2.19
CA THR A 2 1.06 -14.79 3.35
C THR A 2 1.27 -16.26 2.97
N LYS A 3 1.00 -16.66 1.72
CA LYS A 3 1.19 -18.04 1.26
C LYS A 3 2.65 -18.32 0.95
N ASN A 4 3.33 -17.36 0.34
CA ASN A 4 4.72 -17.52 -0.07
C ASN A 4 5.74 -16.92 0.91
N ASN A 5 5.29 -16.29 2.00
CA ASN A 5 6.14 -15.55 2.95
C ASN A 5 6.99 -14.49 2.24
N MET A 6 6.31 -13.62 1.49
CA MET A 6 6.93 -12.48 0.82
C MET A 6 6.35 -11.17 1.38
N ILE A 7 7.24 -10.23 1.69
CA ILE A 7 6.89 -8.86 2.08
C ILE A 7 7.18 -7.94 0.90
N TYR A 8 6.26 -7.02 0.62
CA TYR A 8 6.47 -5.98 -0.38
C TYR A 8 6.44 -4.62 0.31
N LYS A 9 7.45 -3.80 0.04
CA LYS A 9 7.46 -2.38 0.41
C LYS A 9 7.26 -1.56 -0.86
N ILE A 10 6.34 -0.59 -0.82
CA ILE A 10 5.89 0.17 -1.99
C ILE A 10 6.01 1.66 -1.69
N SER A 11 6.63 2.42 -2.61
CA SER A 11 6.70 3.87 -2.62
C SER A 11 6.33 4.38 -4.02
N ILE A 12 5.14 4.99 -4.16
CA ILE A 12 4.59 5.37 -5.49
C ILE A 12 5.17 6.69 -6.07
N CYS A 13 5.68 7.55 -5.20
CA CYS A 13 6.19 8.88 -5.56
C CYS A 13 7.71 9.02 -5.37
N GLY A 14 8.38 7.96 -4.92
CA GLY A 14 9.81 7.98 -4.65
C GLY A 14 10.38 6.57 -4.59
N ASN A 15 11.42 6.41 -3.79
CA ASN A 15 12.12 5.15 -3.61
C ASN A 15 11.80 4.59 -2.22
N VAL A 16 11.85 3.28 -2.07
CA VAL A 16 11.81 2.67 -0.74
C VAL A 16 13.13 2.88 -0.03
N ASP A 17 13.07 3.12 1.27
CA ASP A 17 14.26 3.18 2.12
C ASP A 17 14.71 1.76 2.51
N VAL A 18 15.20 1.01 1.52
CA VAL A 18 15.76 -0.34 1.68
C VAL A 18 17.01 -0.46 0.84
N ALA A 19 18.18 -0.32 1.47
CA ALA A 19 19.47 -0.33 0.78
C ALA A 19 19.67 -1.54 -0.16
N HIS A 20 19.21 -2.72 0.25
CA HIS A 20 19.38 -3.97 -0.51
C HIS A 20 18.60 -4.04 -1.83
N CYS A 21 17.54 -3.23 -2.00
CA CYS A 21 16.78 -3.16 -3.25
C CYS A 21 17.33 -2.10 -4.22
N GLY A 22 18.36 -1.36 -3.82
CA GLY A 22 18.95 -0.30 -4.65
C GLY A 22 18.20 1.03 -4.56
N PRO A 23 18.84 2.13 -5.00
CA PRO A 23 18.38 3.49 -4.74
C PRO A 23 17.17 3.92 -5.58
N LEU A 24 16.81 3.16 -6.63
CA LEU A 24 15.71 3.47 -7.54
C LEU A 24 14.48 2.58 -7.34
N SER A 25 14.51 1.64 -6.40
CA SER A 25 13.40 0.71 -6.20
C SER A 25 12.16 1.46 -5.68
N ALA A 26 11.08 1.46 -6.45
CA ALA A 26 9.75 1.86 -5.99
C ALA A 26 9.05 0.71 -5.27
N ILE A 27 9.31 -0.53 -5.69
CA ILE A 27 8.68 -1.72 -5.12
C ILE A 27 9.77 -2.75 -4.84
N CYS A 28 9.98 -3.01 -3.55
CA CYS A 28 11.00 -3.92 -3.05
C CYS A 28 10.33 -5.16 -2.45
N MET A 29 10.70 -6.33 -2.96
CA MET A 29 10.28 -7.62 -2.44
C MET A 29 11.32 -8.15 -1.46
N TYR A 30 10.88 -8.67 -0.33
CA TYR A 30 11.70 -9.41 0.61
C TYR A 30 11.15 -10.83 0.77
N ASP A 31 11.95 -11.81 0.39
CA ASP A 31 11.68 -13.23 0.56
C ASP A 31 12.20 -13.67 1.93
N LEU A 32 11.29 -14.03 2.82
CA LEU A 32 11.62 -14.45 4.19
C LEU A 32 12.25 -15.84 4.24
N LYS A 33 11.96 -16.70 3.26
CA LYS A 33 12.48 -18.07 3.23
C LYS A 33 13.97 -18.06 2.88
N THR A 34 14.34 -17.22 1.93
CA THR A 34 15.75 -17.07 1.49
C THR A 34 16.47 -15.90 2.15
N SER A 35 15.74 -15.05 2.87
CA SER A 35 16.25 -13.79 3.44
C SER A 35 16.90 -12.89 2.39
N THR A 36 16.28 -12.79 1.20
CA THR A 36 16.80 -12.00 0.07
C THR A 36 15.86 -10.88 -0.33
N TYR A 37 16.45 -9.77 -0.79
CA TYR A 37 15.75 -8.60 -1.28
C TYR A 37 15.90 -8.49 -2.79
N HIS A 38 14.83 -8.10 -3.48
CA HIS A 38 14.83 -7.90 -4.94
C HIS A 38 14.01 -6.66 -5.28
N SER A 39 14.55 -5.78 -6.13
CA SER A 39 13.71 -4.73 -6.75
C SER A 39 12.79 -5.42 -7.75
N VAL A 40 11.48 -5.18 -7.63
CA VAL A 40 10.46 -5.71 -8.54
C VAL A 40 9.69 -4.57 -9.23
N GLY A 41 10.20 -3.34 -9.12
CA GLY A 41 9.70 -2.18 -9.86
C GLY A 41 10.52 -0.93 -9.53
N ASP A 42 11.07 -0.28 -10.56
CA ASP A 42 11.90 0.92 -10.40
C ASP A 42 11.08 2.20 -10.59
N SER A 43 11.32 3.20 -9.74
CA SER A 43 10.61 4.49 -9.72
C SER A 43 10.84 5.31 -10.99
N SER A 44 11.97 5.11 -11.66
CA SER A 44 12.33 5.75 -12.93
C SER A 44 11.56 5.19 -14.12
N SER A 45 11.01 3.97 -14.01
CA SER A 45 10.35 3.25 -15.11
C SER A 45 8.86 3.06 -14.82
N LYS A 46 8.19 4.17 -14.50
CA LYS A 46 6.79 4.23 -14.09
C LYS A 46 5.86 4.60 -15.26
N THR A 47 4.85 3.79 -15.53
CA THR A 47 3.82 4.06 -16.55
C THR A 47 2.42 4.09 -15.94
N VAL A 48 1.59 5.02 -16.41
CA VAL A 48 0.21 5.22 -15.90
C VAL A 48 -0.78 5.00 -17.03
N THR A 49 -1.71 4.07 -16.85
CA THR A 49 -2.79 3.79 -17.80
C THR A 49 -4.13 3.76 -17.09
N ARG A 50 -4.90 4.85 -17.17
CA ARG A 50 -6.19 5.03 -16.46
C ARG A 50 -6.05 4.83 -14.95
N SER A 51 -6.49 3.68 -14.42
CA SER A 51 -6.43 3.31 -13.01
C SER A 51 -5.31 2.30 -12.72
N LEU A 52 -4.42 2.05 -13.67
CA LEU A 52 -3.30 1.14 -13.54
C LEU A 52 -1.99 1.92 -13.43
N LEU A 53 -1.17 1.56 -12.46
CA LEU A 53 0.19 2.07 -12.30
C LEU A 53 1.16 0.90 -12.40
N GLU A 54 2.08 0.97 -13.35
CA GLU A 54 3.05 -0.08 -13.60
C GLU A 54 4.46 0.44 -13.34
N PHE A 55 5.29 -0.42 -12.76
CA PHE A 55 6.70 -0.18 -12.51
C PHE A 55 7.48 -1.31 -13.16
N ASN A 56 8.31 -0.98 -14.14
CA ASN A 56 9.23 -1.91 -14.74
C ASN A 56 10.58 -1.89 -14.02
N THR A 57 11.36 -2.95 -14.19
CA THR A 57 12.77 -3.00 -13.79
C THR A 57 13.67 -3.16 -15.01
N THR A 58 14.98 -3.01 -14.79
CA THR A 58 15.99 -3.40 -15.78
C THR A 58 16.35 -4.89 -15.72
N GLU A 59 15.86 -5.66 -14.75
CA GLU A 59 16.19 -7.07 -14.63
C GLU A 59 15.34 -7.95 -15.55
N SER A 60 16.00 -8.86 -16.26
CA SER A 60 15.31 -9.87 -17.08
C SER A 60 14.71 -10.96 -16.22
N CYS A 61 13.49 -11.38 -16.56
CA CYS A 61 12.83 -12.48 -15.89
C CYS A 61 13.49 -13.82 -16.25
N LYS A 62 13.77 -14.66 -15.24
CA LYS A 62 14.47 -15.94 -15.43
C LYS A 62 13.74 -16.90 -16.38
N GLN A 63 12.41 -16.97 -16.27
CA GLN A 63 11.60 -17.88 -17.09
C GLN A 63 11.26 -17.30 -18.48
N SER A 64 11.49 -16.01 -18.69
CA SER A 64 11.17 -15.33 -19.95
C SER A 64 12.19 -14.22 -20.17
N PRO A 65 13.37 -14.52 -20.73
CA PRO A 65 14.49 -13.58 -20.84
C PRO A 65 14.16 -12.28 -21.60
N ASN A 66 13.17 -12.35 -22.49
CA ASN A 66 12.66 -11.21 -23.27
C ASN A 66 11.70 -10.30 -22.48
N HIS A 67 11.26 -10.74 -21.30
CA HIS A 67 10.41 -9.95 -20.40
C HIS A 67 11.24 -9.45 -19.22
N ARG A 68 10.90 -8.25 -18.75
CA ARG A 68 11.49 -7.68 -17.53
C ARG A 68 10.62 -8.00 -16.33
N ILE A 69 11.22 -8.01 -15.14
CA ILE A 69 10.45 -8.06 -13.90
C ILE A 69 9.67 -6.75 -13.78
N GLN A 70 8.40 -6.83 -13.43
CA GLN A 70 7.53 -5.67 -13.28
C GLN A 70 6.51 -5.85 -12.16
N SER A 71 5.97 -4.74 -11.70
CA SER A 71 4.88 -4.69 -10.74
C SER A 71 3.75 -3.82 -11.25
N SER A 72 2.51 -4.21 -10.96
CA SER A 72 1.31 -3.53 -11.41
C SER A 72 0.36 -3.29 -10.24
N ILE A 73 -0.07 -2.05 -10.06
CA ILE A 73 -1.01 -1.63 -9.01
C ILE A 73 -2.28 -1.14 -9.68
N THR A 74 -3.38 -1.86 -9.46
CA THR A 74 -4.72 -1.42 -9.89
C THR A 74 -5.36 -0.59 -8.79
N PHE A 75 -5.70 0.65 -9.12
CA PHE A 75 -6.38 1.57 -8.22
C PHE A 75 -7.90 1.49 -8.38
N LEU A 76 -8.60 1.43 -7.26
CA LEU A 76 -10.07 1.46 -7.19
C LEU A 76 -10.50 2.53 -6.20
N CYS A 77 -11.63 3.19 -6.47
CA CYS A 77 -12.18 4.18 -5.54
C CYS A 77 -12.58 3.48 -4.21
N GLY A 78 -12.04 4.00 -3.11
CA GLY A 78 -12.29 3.56 -1.74
C GLY A 78 -12.79 4.71 -0.86
N LYS A 79 -13.26 4.39 0.35
CA LYS A 79 -13.76 5.39 1.32
C LYS A 79 -12.66 5.94 2.23
N THR A 80 -11.54 5.24 2.35
CA THR A 80 -10.36 5.59 3.16
C THR A 80 -9.13 5.62 2.27
N LEU A 81 -7.98 6.06 2.79
CA LEU A 81 -6.68 5.98 2.12
C LEU A 81 -6.33 4.53 1.79
N GLY A 82 -6.81 3.59 2.60
CA GLY A 82 -6.68 2.16 2.38
C GLY A 82 -5.24 1.67 2.40
N THR A 83 -5.02 0.49 1.84
CA THR A 83 -3.73 -0.17 1.79
C THR A 83 -3.57 -0.93 0.47
N PRO A 84 -2.36 -1.04 -0.08
CA PRO A 84 -2.13 -1.88 -1.24
C PRO A 84 -2.18 -3.36 -0.82
N GLU A 85 -3.11 -4.12 -1.41
CA GLU A 85 -3.27 -5.55 -1.19
C GLU A 85 -2.57 -6.35 -2.28
N PHE A 86 -1.84 -7.38 -1.88
CA PHE A 86 -1.26 -8.33 -2.81
C PHE A 86 -2.38 -9.22 -3.40
N VAL A 87 -2.45 -9.28 -4.73
CA VAL A 87 -3.44 -10.10 -5.44
C VAL A 87 -2.83 -11.44 -5.82
N THR A 88 -1.76 -11.39 -6.61
CA THR A 88 -1.05 -12.57 -7.11
C THR A 88 0.32 -12.17 -7.68
N ALA A 89 1.17 -13.16 -7.92
CA ALA A 89 2.39 -12.98 -8.69
C ALA A 89 2.59 -14.15 -9.65
N THR A 90 3.17 -13.84 -10.81
CA THR A 90 3.86 -14.81 -11.66
C THR A 90 5.35 -14.72 -11.38
N ASP A 91 6.19 -15.47 -12.09
CA ASP A 91 7.63 -15.37 -11.96
C ASP A 91 8.20 -14.00 -12.37
N CYS A 92 7.45 -13.22 -13.17
CA CYS A 92 7.91 -11.95 -13.73
C CYS A 92 7.07 -10.74 -13.31
N VAL A 93 5.83 -10.95 -12.88
CA VAL A 93 4.86 -9.87 -12.67
C VAL A 93 4.19 -9.99 -11.31
N HIS A 94 4.24 -8.91 -10.53
CA HIS A 94 3.58 -8.80 -9.22
C HIS A 94 2.37 -7.89 -9.30
N TYR A 95 1.20 -8.38 -8.87
CA TYR A 95 -0.06 -7.65 -8.97
C TYR A 95 -0.58 -7.23 -7.61
N PHE A 96 -0.96 -5.97 -7.51
CA PHE A 96 -1.55 -5.35 -6.33
C PHE A 96 -2.87 -4.66 -6.68
N GLU A 97 -3.79 -4.63 -5.73
CA GLU A 97 -5.01 -3.83 -5.78
C GLU A 97 -4.98 -2.82 -4.64
N TRP A 98 -5.26 -1.55 -4.93
CA TRP A 98 -5.31 -0.49 -3.92
C TRP A 98 -6.65 0.25 -4.01
N ARG A 99 -7.54 -0.05 -3.06
CA ARG A 99 -8.79 0.68 -2.85
C ARG A 99 -8.49 1.92 -2.01
N THR A 100 -8.61 3.11 -2.59
CA THR A 100 -8.20 4.36 -1.95
C THR A 100 -9.06 5.55 -2.38
N THR A 101 -9.25 6.52 -1.49
CA THR A 101 -9.88 7.82 -1.79
C THR A 101 -9.17 8.56 -2.92
N ALA A 102 -7.85 8.38 -3.05
CA ALA A 102 -7.05 9.01 -4.11
C ALA A 102 -7.43 8.57 -5.53
N ALA A 103 -8.17 7.47 -5.67
CA ALA A 103 -8.64 6.95 -6.96
C ALA A 103 -10.10 7.35 -7.27
N CYS A 104 -10.75 8.09 -6.38
CA CYS A 104 -12.13 8.55 -6.57
C CYS A 104 -12.19 9.81 -7.43
N LYS A 105 -13.16 9.88 -8.35
CA LYS A 105 -13.39 11.08 -9.18
C LYS A 105 -14.06 12.23 -8.42
N LYS A 106 -14.81 11.89 -7.36
CA LYS A 106 -15.52 12.83 -6.51
C LYS A 106 -14.81 12.92 -5.17
N GLU A 107 -14.70 14.13 -4.64
CA GLU A 107 -14.02 14.39 -3.37
C GLU A 107 -14.88 14.09 -2.13
N THR A 108 -16.06 13.47 -2.31
CA THR A 108 -17.02 13.16 -1.24
C THR A 108 -16.44 12.31 -0.10
N PHE A 109 -15.37 11.55 -0.36
CA PHE A 109 -14.75 10.69 0.65
C PHE A 109 -13.37 11.19 1.12
N LYS A 110 -12.86 12.27 0.52
CA LYS A 110 -11.50 12.75 0.77
C LYS A 110 -11.45 13.50 2.10
N ALA A 111 -10.51 13.09 2.94
CA ALA A 111 -10.19 13.77 4.19
C ALA A 111 -9.31 15.00 3.90
N ASN A 112 -9.28 15.98 4.81
CA ASN A 112 -8.24 17.01 4.75
C ASN A 112 -6.86 16.39 4.99
N LYS A 113 -6.78 15.43 5.93
CA LYS A 113 -5.56 14.68 6.20
C LYS A 113 -5.89 13.27 6.70
N GLU A 114 -5.36 12.27 6.00
CA GLU A 114 -5.48 10.86 6.40
C GLU A 114 -4.09 10.20 6.36
N VAL A 115 -3.80 9.36 7.35
CA VAL A 115 -2.53 8.62 7.48
C VAL A 115 -2.74 7.12 7.26
N PRO A 116 -1.69 6.36 6.91
CA PRO A 116 -1.76 4.90 6.85
C PRO A 116 -2.31 4.31 8.14
N CYS A 117 -3.37 3.49 8.04
CA CYS A 117 -4.13 2.99 9.18
C CYS A 117 -4.01 1.48 9.37
N TYR A 118 -2.80 0.95 9.21
CA TYR A 118 -2.49 -0.46 9.33
C TYR A 118 -1.08 -0.68 9.87
N ALA A 119 -0.86 -1.85 10.45
CA ALA A 119 0.45 -2.32 10.87
C ALA A 119 0.59 -3.81 10.58
N PHE A 120 1.84 -4.28 10.53
CA PHE A 120 2.17 -5.70 10.55
C PHE A 120 2.92 -6.01 11.84
N ASP A 121 2.57 -7.11 12.50
CA ASP A 121 3.31 -7.58 13.68
C ASP A 121 4.54 -8.42 13.29
N GLY A 122 5.23 -8.97 14.29
CA GLY A 122 6.42 -9.81 14.08
C GLY A 122 6.14 -11.12 13.34
N GLU A 123 4.89 -11.57 13.30
CA GLU A 123 4.42 -12.74 12.55
C GLU A 123 3.88 -12.35 11.16
N LEU A 124 3.98 -11.06 10.79
CA LEU A 124 3.48 -10.49 9.53
C LEU A 124 1.97 -10.59 9.37
N LYS A 125 1.26 -10.71 10.48
CA LYS A 125 -0.18 -10.58 10.49
C LYS A 125 -0.55 -9.12 10.36
N LYS A 126 -1.47 -8.84 9.44
CA LYS A 126 -1.99 -7.50 9.20
C LYS A 126 -2.98 -7.12 10.31
N HIS A 127 -2.74 -5.98 10.94
CA HIS A 127 -3.66 -5.29 11.83
C HIS A 127 -4.18 -4.06 11.10
N ASP A 128 -5.42 -4.12 10.63
CA ASP A 128 -6.01 -3.08 9.77
C ASP A 128 -7.14 -2.37 10.50
N LEU A 129 -6.97 -1.07 10.75
CA LEU A 129 -7.94 -0.22 11.44
C LEU A 129 -8.79 0.61 10.46
N ASN A 130 -8.62 0.46 9.13
CA ASN A 130 -9.46 1.14 8.14
C ASN A 130 -10.98 0.97 8.39
N PRO A 131 -11.50 -0.21 8.83
CA PRO A 131 -12.93 -0.35 9.11
C PRO A 131 -13.45 0.52 10.26
N LEU A 132 -12.58 1.01 11.14
CA LEU A 132 -12.95 1.91 12.25
C LEU A 132 -12.94 3.38 11.83
N ILE A 133 -12.49 3.73 10.63
CA ILE A 133 -12.47 5.11 10.16
C ILE A 133 -13.91 5.58 9.93
N LYS A 134 -14.31 6.67 10.60
CA LYS A 134 -15.58 7.33 10.31
C LYS A 134 -15.42 8.29 9.14
N ILE A 135 -16.32 8.16 8.17
CA ILE A 135 -16.43 9.09 7.03
C ILE A 135 -17.20 10.34 7.42
N SER A 136 -18.08 10.25 8.41
CA SER A 136 -18.85 11.36 8.96
C SER A 136 -19.07 11.15 10.46
N GLY A 137 -19.02 12.24 11.22
CA GLY A 137 -19.10 12.23 12.68
C GLY A 137 -17.83 11.68 13.34
N ALA A 138 -17.94 11.42 14.64
CA ALA A 138 -16.83 11.01 15.50
C ALA A 138 -17.24 9.91 16.49
N TYR A 139 -16.26 9.33 17.17
CA TYR A 139 -16.47 8.50 18.34
C TYR A 139 -16.40 9.39 19.58
N LEU A 140 -17.43 9.32 20.43
CA LEU A 140 -17.35 9.84 21.79
C LEU A 140 -16.46 8.89 22.60
N VAL A 141 -15.44 9.45 23.24
CA VAL A 141 -14.58 8.71 24.16
C VAL A 141 -15.30 8.62 25.51
N ASP A 142 -15.34 7.41 26.07
CA ASP A 142 -15.90 7.17 27.40
C ASP A 142 -14.94 7.69 28.47
N ASP A 143 -15.41 8.61 29.30
CA ASP A 143 -14.69 9.13 30.45
C ASP A 143 -15.64 9.37 31.64
N SER A 144 -15.07 9.68 32.80
CA SER A 144 -15.81 9.93 34.03
C SER A 144 -16.18 11.41 34.24
N ASP A 145 -15.78 12.31 33.34
CA ASP A 145 -15.97 13.74 33.49
C ASP A 145 -17.30 14.16 32.85
N PRO A 146 -18.31 14.54 33.66
CA PRO A 146 -19.62 14.91 33.10
C PRO A 146 -19.61 16.26 32.37
N ASP A 147 -18.59 17.09 32.57
CA ASP A 147 -18.55 18.47 32.06
C ASP A 147 -17.84 18.57 30.71
N THR A 148 -17.09 17.53 30.30
CA THR A 148 -16.36 17.50 29.05
C THR A 148 -16.77 16.33 28.17
N SER A 149 -16.51 16.46 26.87
CA SER A 149 -16.79 15.40 25.90
C SER A 149 -15.69 15.40 24.85
N LEU A 150 -14.95 14.30 24.78
CA LEU A 150 -13.88 14.13 23.81
C LEU A 150 -14.37 13.33 22.61
N PHE A 151 -14.20 13.92 21.42
CA PHE A 151 -14.55 13.28 20.16
C PHE A 151 -13.27 12.95 19.38
N ILE A 152 -13.18 11.72 18.89
CA ILE A 152 -12.05 11.25 18.07
C ILE A 152 -12.53 10.64 16.76
N ASN A 153 -11.66 10.67 15.76
CA ASN A 153 -11.72 9.76 14.62
C ASN A 153 -10.42 8.94 14.57
N VAL A 154 -10.41 7.92 13.73
CA VAL A 154 -9.27 7.03 13.56
C VAL A 154 -8.52 7.41 12.29
N CYS A 155 -7.22 7.68 12.41
CA CYS A 155 -6.27 7.93 11.30
C CYS A 155 -6.59 9.07 10.32
N ARG A 156 -7.66 9.85 10.52
CA ARG A 156 -7.99 11.04 9.72
C ARG A 156 -8.71 12.09 10.56
N ASP A 157 -8.90 13.27 9.98
CA ASP A 157 -9.69 14.35 10.56
C ASP A 157 -11.18 13.98 10.76
N ILE A 158 -11.85 14.71 11.65
CA ILE A 158 -13.31 14.69 11.80
C ILE A 158 -13.87 15.72 10.80
N ASP A 159 -14.84 15.30 9.98
CA ASP A 159 -15.59 16.16 9.06
C ASP A 159 -16.55 17.11 9.79
#